data_AF-A0A9D8JIN8-F1
#
_entry.id   AF-A0A9D8JIN8-F1
#
_cell.length_a   1.000
_cell.length_b   1.000
_cell.length_c   1.000
_cell.angle_alpha   90.00
_cell.angle_beta   90.00
_cell.angle_gamma   90.00
#
_symmetry.space_group_name_H-M   'P 1'
#
loop_
_entity.id
_entity.type
_entity.pdbx_description
1 polymer ?
#
loop_
_entity_poly.entity_id
_entity_poly.type
_entity_poly.pdbx_seq_one_letter_code
_entity_poly.pdbx_strand_id
1 'polypeptide(L)'
;MPKQIVCPSCGNRGEATIDEKGPFEVRGKFQGKAVRKCNKCGAGLLMGLFSGGLFGKPNIIPSDLWKRMEDTWGKEFGVNLKKEKVPLSQVAKDFAKDISGWSSTQEIEKLFRELLKDHDLQRIDDRMRREWIILNMLAVTLGLSKSSIDKSITTQLQDDVHYIVYQTEFSSDDERASFETVARQRYASYYDILGDESGDIPFKLGKFFAEKFLDTTDILITLTSSELFFARAKYVKDFVEKISKDFDLEL
;
A
#
# COMPACT_ATOMS: atom_id res chain seq x y z
N MET A 1 -15.18 -25.95 -33.93
CA MET A 1 -15.46 -24.50 -34.01
C MET A 1 -16.18 -24.08 -32.74
N PRO A 2 -15.77 -23.00 -32.07
CA PRO A 2 -16.51 -22.49 -30.91
C PRO A 2 -17.94 -22.12 -31.35
N LYS A 3 -18.95 -22.51 -30.56
CA LYS A 3 -20.35 -22.21 -30.88
C LYS A 3 -20.63 -20.74 -30.59
N GLN A 4 -21.12 -20.02 -31.60
CA GLN A 4 -21.53 -18.63 -31.48
C GLN A 4 -22.74 -18.50 -30.53
N ILE A 5 -22.64 -17.59 -29.58
CA ILE A 5 -23.72 -17.16 -28.68
C ILE A 5 -24.58 -16.15 -29.44
N VAL A 6 -25.90 -16.18 -29.22
CA VAL A 6 -26.82 -15.15 -29.72
C VAL A 6 -27.52 -14.50 -28.53
N CYS A 7 -27.45 -13.19 -28.43
CA CYS A 7 -28.11 -12.42 -27.38
C CYS A 7 -29.61 -12.39 -27.62
N PRO A 8 -30.45 -12.98 -26.74
CA PRO A 8 -31.91 -12.91 -26.86
C PRO A 8 -32.47 -11.48 -26.73
N SER A 9 -31.72 -10.52 -26.15
CA SER A 9 -32.19 -9.14 -25.97
C SER A 9 -32.01 -8.26 -27.21
N CYS A 10 -30.91 -8.41 -27.96
CA CYS A 10 -30.55 -7.47 -29.04
C CYS A 10 -30.05 -8.15 -30.32
N GLY A 11 -30.09 -9.49 -30.37
CA GLY A 11 -29.66 -10.27 -31.53
C GLY A 11 -28.15 -10.30 -31.78
N ASN A 12 -27.32 -9.69 -30.90
CA ASN A 12 -25.86 -9.73 -31.05
C ASN A 12 -25.36 -11.18 -31.15
N ARG A 13 -24.38 -11.46 -32.01
CA ARG A 13 -23.89 -12.82 -32.26
C ARG A 13 -22.37 -12.86 -32.25
N GLY A 14 -21.81 -13.92 -31.66
CA GLY A 14 -20.37 -14.17 -31.67
C GLY A 14 -19.89 -14.99 -30.48
N GLU A 15 -18.58 -15.01 -30.29
CA GLU A 15 -17.95 -15.81 -29.24
C GLU A 15 -17.80 -15.02 -27.94
N ALA A 16 -17.66 -15.75 -26.83
CA ALA A 16 -17.32 -15.14 -25.56
C ALA A 16 -15.81 -14.99 -25.43
N THR A 17 -15.36 -13.78 -25.15
CA THR A 17 -13.97 -13.43 -24.87
C THR A 17 -13.78 -13.16 -23.39
N ILE A 18 -12.53 -13.22 -22.94
CA ILE A 18 -12.14 -12.90 -21.57
C ILE A 18 -12.20 -11.37 -21.35
N ASP A 19 -12.11 -10.58 -22.42
CA ASP A 19 -12.15 -9.12 -22.39
C ASP A 19 -13.43 -8.54 -23.02
N GLU A 20 -13.60 -7.22 -22.91
CA GLU A 20 -14.74 -6.48 -23.45
C GLU A 20 -14.67 -6.30 -24.99
N LYS A 21 -13.59 -6.75 -25.65
CA LYS A 21 -13.39 -6.54 -27.09
C LYS A 21 -14.22 -7.48 -27.94
N GLY A 22 -14.63 -8.63 -27.41
CA GLY A 22 -15.51 -9.56 -28.11
C GLY A 22 -16.99 -9.20 -28.02
N PRO A 23 -17.86 -9.92 -28.74
CA PRO A 23 -19.32 -9.72 -28.67
C PRO A 23 -19.93 -10.04 -27.31
N PHE A 24 -19.28 -10.92 -26.54
CA PHE A 24 -19.68 -11.30 -25.19
C PHE A 24 -18.48 -11.40 -24.26
N GLU A 25 -18.64 -10.95 -23.02
CA GLU A 25 -17.60 -11.03 -22.00
C GLU A 25 -17.90 -12.15 -20.99
N VAL A 26 -16.86 -12.88 -20.57
CA VAL A 26 -16.93 -13.93 -19.53
C VAL A 26 -17.05 -13.31 -18.13
N ARG A 27 -18.15 -13.56 -17.40
CA ARG A 27 -18.42 -13.01 -16.06
C ARG A 27 -18.53 -14.07 -14.94
N GLY A 28 -17.95 -15.26 -15.15
CA GLY A 28 -17.93 -16.34 -14.14
C GLY A 28 -19.16 -17.26 -14.15
N LYS A 29 -19.65 -17.63 -12.95
CA LYS A 29 -20.78 -18.56 -12.76
C LYS A 29 -21.76 -18.04 -11.69
N PHE A 30 -23.05 -18.28 -11.88
CA PHE A 30 -24.12 -18.03 -10.90
C PHE A 30 -24.97 -19.30 -10.76
N GLN A 31 -25.10 -19.82 -9.54
CA GLN A 31 -25.80 -21.10 -9.25
C GLN A 31 -25.30 -22.25 -10.16
N GLY A 32 -23.98 -22.36 -10.32
CA GLY A 32 -23.32 -23.37 -11.14
C GLY A 32 -23.41 -23.16 -12.66
N LYS A 33 -24.14 -22.13 -13.13
CA LYS A 33 -24.35 -21.84 -14.56
C LYS A 33 -23.43 -20.71 -15.00
N ALA A 34 -22.83 -20.84 -16.19
CA ALA A 34 -21.92 -19.81 -16.70
C ALA A 34 -22.69 -18.52 -17.01
N VAL A 35 -22.06 -17.38 -16.74
CA VAL A 35 -22.64 -16.06 -17.01
C VAL A 35 -21.78 -15.29 -18.00
N ARG A 36 -22.46 -14.57 -18.89
CA ARG A 36 -21.87 -13.74 -19.95
C ARG A 36 -22.53 -12.38 -19.97
N LYS A 37 -21.79 -11.33 -20.30
CA LYS A 37 -22.34 -10.00 -20.59
C LYS A 37 -22.37 -9.80 -22.10
N CYS A 38 -23.47 -9.28 -22.65
CA CYS A 38 -23.52 -8.86 -24.05
C CYS A 38 -22.94 -7.45 -24.19
N ASN A 39 -21.82 -7.29 -24.89
CA ASN A 39 -21.15 -5.99 -25.01
C ASN A 39 -21.90 -4.99 -25.91
N LYS A 40 -22.90 -5.45 -26.67
CA LYS A 40 -23.77 -4.58 -27.49
C LYS A 40 -24.89 -3.90 -26.69
N CYS A 41 -25.49 -4.58 -25.71
CA CYS A 41 -26.68 -4.08 -25.00
C CYS A 41 -26.55 -4.10 -23.47
N GLY A 42 -25.43 -4.58 -22.93
CA GLY A 42 -25.19 -4.72 -21.50
C GLY A 42 -25.95 -5.86 -20.81
N ALA A 43 -26.84 -6.58 -21.50
CA ALA A 43 -27.64 -7.64 -20.88
C ALA A 43 -26.78 -8.79 -20.31
N GLY A 44 -27.07 -9.17 -19.08
CA GLY A 44 -26.58 -10.39 -18.45
C GLY A 44 -27.26 -11.63 -19.01
N LEU A 45 -26.46 -12.63 -19.37
CA LEU A 45 -26.91 -13.87 -19.98
C LEU A 45 -26.50 -15.06 -19.13
N LEU A 46 -27.48 -15.86 -18.76
CA LEU A 46 -27.29 -17.11 -18.05
C LEU A 46 -27.26 -18.26 -19.05
N MET A 47 -26.13 -18.94 -19.10
CA MET A 47 -25.89 -20.07 -19.98
C MET A 47 -26.52 -21.32 -19.35
N GLY A 48 -27.49 -21.94 -20.03
CA GLY A 48 -28.13 -23.18 -19.58
C GLY A 48 -27.14 -24.33 -19.35
N LEU A 49 -27.55 -25.33 -18.56
CA LEU A 49 -26.75 -26.54 -18.27
C LEU A 49 -26.23 -27.27 -19.53
N PHE A 50 -26.93 -27.11 -20.65
CA PHE A 50 -26.56 -27.68 -21.95
C PHE A 50 -26.08 -26.65 -22.97
N SER A 51 -25.97 -25.36 -22.61
CA SER A 51 -25.50 -24.32 -23.55
C SER A 51 -23.98 -24.27 -23.69
N GLY A 52 -23.26 -25.17 -23.01
CA GLY A 52 -21.89 -25.53 -23.35
C GLY A 52 -21.77 -26.67 -24.38
N GLY A 53 -22.88 -27.34 -24.73
CA GLY A 53 -22.83 -28.61 -25.46
C GLY A 53 -23.84 -28.74 -26.60
N LEU A 54 -25.15 -28.70 -26.34
CA LEU A 54 -26.10 -29.27 -27.30
C LEU A 54 -27.33 -28.43 -27.66
N PHE A 55 -28.10 -27.82 -26.75
CA PHE A 55 -29.41 -27.21 -27.14
C PHE A 55 -29.92 -26.00 -26.32
N GLY A 56 -29.13 -25.42 -25.40
CA GLY A 56 -29.62 -24.34 -24.56
C GLY A 56 -29.48 -22.95 -25.18
N LYS A 57 -30.59 -22.25 -25.45
CA LYS A 57 -30.58 -20.79 -25.68
C LYS A 57 -30.18 -20.07 -24.37
N PRO A 58 -29.35 -19.01 -24.42
CA PRO A 58 -29.09 -18.20 -23.24
C PRO A 58 -30.39 -17.58 -22.71
N ASN A 59 -30.55 -17.54 -21.39
CA ASN A 59 -31.66 -16.82 -20.76
C ASN A 59 -31.18 -15.44 -20.32
N ILE A 60 -32.04 -14.43 -20.50
CA ILE A 60 -31.78 -13.09 -19.99
C ILE A 60 -31.88 -13.14 -18.46
N ILE A 61 -30.87 -12.59 -17.79
CA ILE A 61 -30.93 -12.32 -16.36
C ILE A 61 -31.79 -11.06 -16.19
N PRO A 62 -32.84 -11.08 -15.34
CA PRO A 62 -33.64 -9.89 -15.03
C PRO A 62 -32.74 -8.69 -14.68
N SER A 63 -33.09 -7.49 -15.17
CA SER A 63 -32.21 -6.32 -15.09
C SER A 63 -31.86 -5.91 -13.66
N ASP A 64 -32.79 -6.08 -12.72
CA ASP A 64 -32.59 -5.83 -11.29
C ASP A 64 -31.60 -6.83 -10.68
N LEU A 65 -31.73 -8.11 -11.00
CA LEU A 65 -30.80 -9.15 -10.57
C LEU A 65 -29.44 -8.97 -11.22
N TRP A 66 -29.40 -8.66 -12.52
CA TRP A 66 -28.18 -8.39 -13.25
C TRP A 66 -27.41 -7.23 -12.63
N LYS A 67 -28.08 -6.13 -12.31
CA LYS A 67 -27.47 -4.98 -11.64
C LYS A 67 -26.85 -5.36 -10.29
N ARG A 68 -27.57 -6.12 -9.46
CA ARG A 68 -27.03 -6.63 -8.18
C ARG A 68 -25.82 -7.57 -8.38
N MET A 69 -25.85 -8.38 -9.43
CA MET A 69 -24.74 -9.26 -9.79
C MET A 69 -23.53 -8.48 -10.30
N GLU A 70 -23.73 -7.43 -11.12
CA GLU A 70 -22.65 -6.52 -11.53
C GLU A 70 -22.05 -5.79 -10.33
N ASP A 71 -22.86 -5.33 -9.38
CA ASP A 71 -22.36 -4.71 -8.15
C ASP A 71 -21.56 -5.72 -7.30
N THR A 72 -22.02 -6.96 -7.21
CA THR A 72 -21.36 -8.02 -6.44
C THR A 72 -20.06 -8.47 -7.12
N TRP A 73 -20.05 -8.68 -8.43
CA TRP A 73 -18.84 -9.05 -9.16
C TRP A 73 -17.87 -7.91 -9.36
N GLY A 74 -18.36 -6.66 -9.42
CA GLY A 74 -17.52 -5.48 -9.31
C GLY A 74 -16.75 -5.48 -7.99
N LYS A 75 -17.38 -5.92 -6.90
CA LYS A 75 -16.74 -6.07 -5.58
C LYS A 75 -15.87 -7.33 -5.45
N GLU A 76 -16.31 -8.48 -5.98
CA GLU A 76 -15.64 -9.78 -5.79
C GLU A 76 -14.52 -10.05 -6.80
N PHE A 77 -14.67 -9.61 -8.04
CA PHE A 77 -13.77 -9.95 -9.14
C PHE A 77 -13.13 -8.75 -9.82
N GLY A 78 -13.41 -7.52 -9.34
CA GLY A 78 -12.75 -6.30 -9.81
C GLY A 78 -12.67 -6.27 -11.32
N VAL A 79 -13.81 -6.39 -12.01
CA VAL A 79 -13.84 -6.50 -13.47
C VAL A 79 -13.24 -5.25 -14.07
N ASN A 80 -11.94 -5.29 -14.37
CA ASN A 80 -11.15 -4.33 -15.17
C ASN A 80 -11.71 -2.89 -15.17
N LEU A 81 -12.18 -2.41 -14.02
CA LEU A 81 -12.33 -0.99 -13.80
C LEU A 81 -10.88 -0.56 -13.83
N LYS A 82 -10.52 0.22 -14.86
CA LYS A 82 -9.23 0.89 -14.92
C LYS A 82 -8.97 1.36 -13.50
N LYS A 83 -8.01 0.73 -12.83
CA LYS A 83 -7.69 1.10 -11.47
C LYS A 83 -7.47 2.60 -11.51
N GLU A 84 -8.07 3.30 -10.56
CA GLU A 84 -7.90 4.74 -10.52
C GLU A 84 -6.39 5.01 -10.47
N LYS A 85 -5.96 5.88 -11.38
CA LYS A 85 -4.56 6.23 -11.51
C LYS A 85 -4.22 7.17 -10.37
N VAL A 86 -3.29 6.75 -9.54
CA VAL A 86 -2.81 7.54 -8.41
C VAL A 86 -1.37 7.92 -8.69
N PRO A 87 -1.05 9.22 -8.84
CA PRO A 87 0.32 9.66 -8.99
C PRO A 87 1.15 9.26 -7.77
N LEU A 88 2.35 8.70 -7.98
CA LEU A 88 3.26 8.37 -6.88
C LEU A 88 3.55 9.59 -5.99
N SER A 89 3.68 10.77 -6.60
CA SER A 89 3.90 12.02 -5.86
C SER A 89 2.80 12.34 -4.86
N GLN A 90 1.56 11.90 -5.06
CA GLN A 90 0.49 12.05 -4.09
C GLN A 90 0.68 11.10 -2.90
N VAL A 91 1.00 9.82 -3.18
CA VAL A 91 1.31 8.83 -2.14
C VAL A 91 2.52 9.28 -1.32
N ALA A 92 3.54 9.84 -1.97
CA ALA A 92 4.72 10.38 -1.31
C ALA A 92 4.39 11.54 -0.38
N LYS A 93 3.53 12.48 -0.83
CA LYS A 93 3.06 13.59 0.01
C LYS A 93 2.30 13.10 1.24
N ASP A 94 1.46 12.08 1.08
CA ASP A 94 0.68 11.54 2.20
C ASP A 94 1.59 10.87 3.23
N PHE A 95 2.61 10.11 2.79
CA PHE A 95 3.64 9.58 3.68
C PHE A 95 4.48 10.65 4.35
N ALA A 96 4.98 11.64 3.60
CA ALA A 96 5.78 12.71 4.16
C ALA A 96 4.99 13.53 5.18
N LYS A 97 3.72 13.83 4.89
CA LYS A 97 2.81 14.47 5.83
C LYS A 97 2.60 13.64 7.08
N ASP A 98 2.48 12.32 6.95
CA ASP A 98 2.35 11.43 8.09
C ASP A 98 3.64 11.42 8.95
N ILE A 99 4.84 11.39 8.33
CA ILE A 99 6.13 11.47 9.05
C ILE A 99 6.27 12.82 9.78
N SER A 100 6.05 13.93 9.06
CA SER A 100 6.09 15.29 9.59
C SER A 100 5.02 15.53 10.66
N GLY A 101 3.81 15.04 10.43
CA GLY A 101 2.69 15.08 11.37
C GLY A 101 2.97 14.27 12.63
N TRP A 102 3.54 13.08 12.50
CA TRP A 102 3.99 12.26 13.63
C TRP A 102 5.06 13.00 14.45
N SER A 103 6.02 13.64 13.80
CA SER A 103 7.06 14.43 14.50
C SER A 103 6.54 15.66 15.26
N SER A 104 5.30 16.09 14.98
CA SER A 104 4.67 17.29 15.56
C SER A 104 3.42 16.99 16.38
N THR A 105 3.00 15.72 16.51
CA THR A 105 1.76 15.36 17.19
C THR A 105 1.98 15.14 18.68
N GLN A 106 1.07 15.74 19.47
CA GLN A 106 0.98 15.56 20.91
C GLN A 106 0.84 14.07 21.32
N GLU A 107 0.40 13.19 20.43
CA GLU A 107 0.20 11.76 20.71
C GLU A 107 1.50 10.99 20.86
N ILE A 108 2.50 11.26 20.03
CA ILE A 108 3.82 10.62 20.13
C ILE A 108 4.58 11.18 21.31
N GLU A 109 4.51 12.51 21.48
CA GLU A 109 5.04 13.15 22.66
C GLU A 109 4.40 12.59 23.92
N LYS A 110 3.08 12.34 23.92
CA LYS A 110 2.38 11.66 25.01
C LYS A 110 2.86 10.23 25.20
N LEU A 111 2.98 9.43 24.15
CA LEU A 111 3.46 8.04 24.21
C LEU A 111 4.86 7.99 24.84
N PHE A 112 5.79 8.82 24.36
CA PHE A 112 7.13 8.89 24.92
C PHE A 112 7.12 9.47 26.33
N ARG A 113 6.34 10.51 26.64
CA ARG A 113 6.21 11.02 28.01
C ARG A 113 5.70 9.95 28.97
N GLU A 114 4.76 9.11 28.54
CA GLU A 114 4.25 7.98 29.34
C GLU A 114 5.33 6.92 29.56
N LEU A 115 6.07 6.56 28.50
CA LEU A 115 7.19 5.61 28.57
C LEU A 115 8.38 6.14 29.37
N LEU A 116 8.56 7.46 29.40
CA LEU A 116 9.71 8.14 29.96
C LEU A 116 9.40 8.91 31.24
N LYS A 117 8.23 8.66 31.85
CA LYS A 117 7.79 9.33 33.08
C LYS A 117 8.84 9.21 34.20
N ASP A 118 9.62 8.13 34.19
CA ASP A 118 10.63 7.80 35.18
C ASP A 118 12.04 8.30 34.78
N HIS A 119 12.20 8.94 33.61
CA HIS A 119 13.47 9.40 33.04
C HIS A 119 13.64 10.94 33.01
N ASP A 120 12.84 11.70 33.77
CA ASP A 120 12.87 13.18 33.86
C ASP A 120 12.94 13.92 32.51
N LEU A 121 12.26 13.36 31.49
CA LEU A 121 12.21 13.95 30.16
C LEU A 121 11.04 14.93 30.07
N GLN A 122 11.36 16.20 30.28
CA GLN A 122 10.35 17.26 30.34
C GLN A 122 9.87 17.72 28.95
N ARG A 123 10.64 17.49 27.86
CA ARG A 123 10.28 17.90 26.50
C ARG A 123 11.12 17.18 25.43
N ILE A 124 10.51 16.94 24.26
CA ILE A 124 11.24 16.56 23.03
C ILE A 124 11.97 17.79 22.50
N ASP A 125 13.30 17.76 22.47
CA ASP A 125 14.12 18.80 21.87
C ASP A 125 14.30 18.61 20.35
N ASP A 126 14.95 19.57 19.69
CA ASP A 126 15.15 19.53 18.24
C ASP A 126 16.03 18.34 17.80
N ARG A 127 16.96 17.89 18.65
CA ARG A 127 17.81 16.73 18.37
C ARG A 127 16.97 15.45 18.37
N MET A 128 16.15 15.26 19.39
CA MET A 128 15.22 14.14 19.49
C MET A 128 14.28 14.14 18.29
N ARG A 129 13.67 15.29 17.95
CA ARG A 129 12.81 15.41 16.77
C ARG A 129 13.52 14.96 15.49
N ARG A 130 14.78 15.35 15.27
CA ARG A 130 15.57 14.91 14.11
C ARG A 130 15.78 13.39 14.09
N GLU A 131 16.17 12.80 15.21
CA GLU A 131 16.36 11.35 15.31
C GLU A 131 15.04 10.59 15.09
N TRP A 132 13.91 11.14 15.56
CA TRP A 132 12.58 10.57 15.29
C TRP A 132 12.21 10.59 13.81
N ILE A 133 12.47 11.69 13.11
CA ILE A 133 12.25 11.80 11.66
C ILE A 133 13.11 10.75 10.94
N ILE A 134 14.39 10.62 11.31
CA ILE A 134 15.31 9.63 10.74
C ILE A 134 14.78 8.21 10.95
N LEU A 135 14.33 7.86 12.17
CA LEU A 135 13.75 6.54 12.45
C LEU A 135 12.56 6.23 11.54
N ASN A 136 11.68 7.20 11.33
CA ASN A 136 10.51 7.02 10.48
C ASN A 136 10.87 6.89 9.00
N MET A 137 11.81 7.69 8.50
CA MET A 137 12.29 7.57 7.12
C MET A 137 12.99 6.22 6.87
N LEU A 138 13.74 5.73 7.85
CA LEU A 138 14.32 4.38 7.82
C LEU A 138 13.26 3.28 7.84
N ALA A 139 12.21 3.44 8.66
CA ALA A 139 11.10 2.49 8.69
C ALA A 139 10.37 2.46 7.34
N VAL A 140 10.21 3.62 6.67
CA VAL A 140 9.67 3.71 5.31
C VAL A 140 10.56 2.96 4.33
N THR A 141 11.87 3.24 4.36
CA THR A 141 12.85 2.56 3.51
C THR A 141 12.80 1.04 3.68
N LEU A 142 12.79 0.55 4.93
CA LEU A 142 12.69 -0.87 5.23
C LEU A 142 11.35 -1.45 4.74
N GLY A 143 10.23 -0.80 5.05
CA GLY A 143 8.90 -1.24 4.64
C GLY A 143 8.77 -1.37 3.12
N LEU A 144 9.24 -0.36 2.37
CA LEU A 144 9.29 -0.39 0.92
C LEU A 144 10.19 -1.51 0.39
N SER A 145 11.38 -1.69 0.96
CA SER A 145 12.33 -2.75 0.56
C SER A 145 11.80 -4.18 0.77
N LYS A 146 10.86 -4.35 1.71
CA LYS A 146 10.22 -5.64 2.04
C LYS A 146 8.89 -5.84 1.33
N SER A 147 8.41 -4.85 0.58
CA SER A 147 7.17 -4.94 -0.18
C SER A 147 7.36 -5.78 -1.44
N SER A 148 6.28 -6.37 -1.96
CA SER A 148 6.30 -7.09 -3.25
C SER A 148 6.16 -6.17 -4.47
N ILE A 149 6.33 -4.85 -4.30
CA ILE A 149 6.09 -3.85 -5.34
C ILE A 149 7.29 -3.74 -6.27
N ASP A 150 7.05 -3.27 -7.49
CA ASP A 150 8.12 -3.01 -8.44
C ASP A 150 9.18 -2.07 -7.85
N LYS A 151 10.46 -2.44 -8.05
CA LYS A 151 11.58 -1.74 -7.44
C LYS A 151 11.69 -0.29 -7.92
N SER A 152 11.32 0.02 -9.16
CA SER A 152 11.35 1.39 -9.68
C SER A 152 10.34 2.27 -8.93
N ILE A 153 9.14 1.76 -8.68
CA ILE A 153 8.09 2.44 -7.91
C ILE A 153 8.56 2.67 -6.48
N THR A 154 9.09 1.64 -5.80
CA THR A 154 9.53 1.79 -4.41
C THR A 154 10.70 2.76 -4.27
N THR A 155 11.62 2.77 -5.25
CA THR A 155 12.76 3.71 -5.26
C THR A 155 12.27 5.14 -5.42
N GLN A 156 11.43 5.40 -6.42
CA GLN A 156 10.88 6.74 -6.66
C GLN A 156 10.07 7.23 -5.47
N LEU A 157 9.23 6.38 -4.89
CA LEU A 157 8.42 6.72 -3.72
C LEU A 157 9.30 7.08 -2.51
N GLN A 158 10.37 6.31 -2.28
CA GLN A 158 11.32 6.60 -1.20
C GLN A 158 12.01 7.95 -1.42
N ASP A 159 12.50 8.22 -2.63
CA ASP A 159 13.19 9.45 -2.97
C ASP A 159 12.25 10.67 -2.83
N ASP A 160 11.02 10.56 -3.31
CA ASP A 160 10.01 11.62 -3.17
C ASP A 160 9.64 11.88 -1.71
N VAL A 161 9.45 10.83 -0.90
CA VAL A 161 9.15 10.99 0.53
C VAL A 161 10.31 11.69 1.23
N HIS A 162 11.55 11.26 1.00
CA HIS A 162 12.71 11.89 1.61
C HIS A 162 12.83 13.36 1.19
N TYR A 163 12.70 13.64 -0.10
CA TYR A 163 12.74 14.99 -0.62
C TYR A 163 11.69 15.88 0.05
N ILE A 164 10.43 15.44 0.13
CA ILE A 164 9.35 16.22 0.73
C ILE A 164 9.64 16.47 2.21
N VAL A 165 10.03 15.45 2.99
CA VAL A 165 10.38 15.60 4.42
C VAL A 165 11.51 16.62 4.60
N TYR A 166 12.56 16.57 3.77
CA TYR A 166 13.66 17.54 3.84
C TYR A 166 13.18 18.97 3.55
N GLN A 167 12.25 19.15 2.61
CA GLN A 167 11.71 20.47 2.27
C GLN A 167 10.75 21.00 3.33
N THR A 168 10.01 20.14 4.03
CA THR A 168 8.99 20.56 5.00
C THR A 168 9.52 20.77 6.40
N GLU A 169 10.51 19.99 6.83
CA GLU A 169 11.02 20.02 8.20
C GLU A 169 12.12 21.07 8.44
N PHE A 170 12.80 21.49 7.38
CA PHE A 170 13.99 22.34 7.47
C PHE A 170 13.85 23.55 6.56
N SER A 171 13.99 24.74 7.14
CA SER A 171 13.60 26.00 6.48
C SER A 171 14.75 26.62 5.68
N SER A 172 16.00 26.25 5.99
CA SER A 172 17.19 26.75 5.32
C SER A 172 17.96 25.64 4.60
N ASP A 173 18.79 26.01 3.61
CA ASP A 173 19.70 25.06 2.94
C ASP A 173 20.73 24.48 3.92
N ASP A 174 21.22 25.28 4.85
CA ASP A 174 22.20 24.85 5.87
C ASP A 174 21.61 23.81 6.84
N GLU A 175 20.37 24.01 7.29
CA GLU A 175 19.67 23.02 8.12
C GLU A 175 19.46 21.70 7.37
N ARG A 176 19.08 21.78 6.08
CA ARG A 176 18.90 20.60 5.23
C ARG A 176 20.20 19.83 5.04
N ALA A 177 21.30 20.52 4.71
CA ALA A 177 22.61 19.90 4.52
C ALA A 177 23.13 19.27 5.83
N SER A 178 22.92 19.95 6.97
CA SER A 178 23.26 19.43 8.29
C SER A 178 22.47 18.15 8.61
N PHE A 179 21.16 18.17 8.40
CA PHE A 179 20.31 17.00 8.65
C PHE A 179 20.63 15.83 7.71
N GLU A 180 20.83 16.10 6.42
CA GLU A 180 21.18 15.07 5.44
C GLU A 180 22.50 14.37 5.82
N THR A 181 23.48 15.11 6.34
CA THR A 181 24.72 14.52 6.84
C THR A 181 24.46 13.55 7.99
N VAL A 182 23.61 13.92 8.95
CA VAL A 182 23.23 13.05 10.07
C VAL A 182 22.43 11.84 9.57
N ALA A 183 21.44 12.05 8.70
CA ALA A 183 20.63 10.99 8.13
C ALA A 183 21.50 9.95 7.41
N ARG A 184 22.44 10.36 6.55
CA ARG A 184 23.37 9.46 5.87
C ARG A 184 24.21 8.64 6.84
N GLN A 185 24.74 9.26 7.90
CA GLN A 185 25.50 8.55 8.94
C GLN A 185 24.63 7.51 9.65
N ARG A 186 23.39 7.87 10.00
CA ARG A 186 22.46 6.93 10.64
C ARG A 186 22.12 5.79 9.69
N TYR A 187 21.82 6.07 8.43
CA TYR A 187 21.48 5.06 7.44
C TYR A 187 22.58 4.02 7.29
N ALA A 188 23.85 4.45 7.24
CA ALA A 188 24.98 3.52 7.22
C ALA A 188 24.96 2.57 8.43
N SER A 189 24.82 3.10 9.65
CA SER A 189 24.75 2.28 10.87
C SER A 189 23.55 1.33 10.88
N TYR A 190 22.39 1.77 10.38
CA TYR A 190 21.20 0.93 10.31
C TYR A 190 21.34 -0.19 9.28
N TYR A 191 21.94 0.08 8.12
CA TYR A 191 22.20 -0.97 7.13
C TYR A 191 23.18 -2.01 7.65
N ASP A 192 24.21 -1.59 8.39
CA ASP A 192 25.13 -2.53 9.05
C ASP A 192 24.38 -3.44 10.04
N ILE A 193 23.47 -2.88 10.85
CA ILE A 193 22.65 -3.66 11.79
C ILE A 193 21.67 -4.59 11.05
N LEU A 194 21.03 -4.12 9.98
CA LEU A 194 20.06 -4.90 9.20
C LEU A 194 20.73 -6.02 8.39
N GLY A 195 22.02 -5.87 8.05
CA GLY A 195 22.83 -6.89 7.40
C GLY A 195 23.43 -7.92 8.37
N ASP A 196 23.20 -7.78 9.66
CA ASP A 196 23.77 -8.65 10.69
C ASP A 196 23.06 -10.02 10.73
N GLU A 197 23.82 -11.11 10.59
CA GLU A 197 23.30 -12.48 10.57
C GLU A 197 23.05 -13.09 11.96
N SER A 198 23.45 -12.41 13.04
CA SER A 198 23.37 -12.94 14.42
C SER A 198 21.95 -13.08 14.99
N GLY A 199 20.92 -12.61 14.27
CA GLY A 199 19.50 -12.77 14.66
C GLY A 199 18.98 -11.72 15.65
N ASP A 200 19.85 -10.97 16.32
CA ASP A 200 19.47 -9.94 17.32
C ASP A 200 19.17 -8.56 16.70
N ILE A 201 18.81 -8.51 15.42
CA ILE A 201 18.55 -7.27 14.68
C ILE A 201 17.58 -6.34 15.44
N PRO A 202 16.43 -6.82 15.96
CA PRO A 202 15.51 -5.93 16.65
C PRO A 202 16.12 -5.28 17.89
N PHE A 203 16.87 -6.05 18.67
CA PHE A 203 17.52 -5.53 19.86
C PHE A 203 18.59 -4.48 19.51
N LYS A 204 19.44 -4.77 18.51
CA LYS A 204 20.51 -3.86 18.07
C LYS A 204 19.96 -2.53 17.53
N LEU A 205 18.89 -2.58 16.75
CA LEU A 205 18.20 -1.39 16.25
C LEU A 205 17.59 -0.56 17.37
N GLY A 206 16.85 -1.22 18.27
CA GLY A 206 16.24 -0.58 19.41
C GLY A 206 17.28 0.12 20.30
N LYS A 207 18.40 -0.56 20.55
CA LYS A 207 19.50 -0.04 21.35
C LYS A 207 20.14 1.18 20.68
N PHE A 208 20.44 1.07 19.39
CA PHE A 208 21.03 2.17 18.64
C PHE A 208 20.11 3.40 18.64
N PHE A 209 18.80 3.21 18.46
CA PHE A 209 17.86 4.31 18.54
C PHE A 209 17.78 4.90 19.95
N ALA A 210 17.65 4.08 20.99
CA ALA A 210 17.61 4.54 22.38
C ALA A 210 18.83 5.39 22.75
N GLU A 211 20.02 4.96 22.33
CA GLU A 211 21.28 5.69 22.53
C GLU A 211 21.31 7.02 21.78
N LYS A 212 20.77 7.12 20.57
CA LYS A 212 20.78 8.37 19.78
C LYS A 212 19.67 9.33 20.16
N PHE A 213 18.49 8.80 20.47
CA PHE A 213 17.29 9.57 20.79
C PHE A 213 17.35 10.07 22.22
N LEU A 214 17.68 9.23 23.20
CA LEU A 214 17.56 9.55 24.63
C LEU A 214 18.88 9.47 25.42
N ASP A 215 20.01 9.23 24.75
CA ASP A 215 21.31 8.99 25.39
C ASP A 215 21.26 7.92 26.50
N THR A 216 20.46 6.88 26.27
CA THR A 216 20.21 5.82 27.24
C THR A 216 20.49 4.43 26.65
N THR A 217 20.82 3.50 27.54
CA THR A 217 20.93 2.06 27.24
C THR A 217 19.86 1.25 27.95
N ASP A 218 18.82 1.93 28.45
CA ASP A 218 17.69 1.29 29.12
C ASP A 218 17.04 0.23 28.21
N ILE A 219 16.84 -0.95 28.78
CA ILE A 219 16.36 -2.13 28.07
C ILE A 219 14.91 -1.97 27.61
N LEU A 220 14.06 -1.30 28.41
CA LEU A 220 12.66 -1.11 28.09
C LEU A 220 12.54 -0.12 26.92
N ILE A 221 13.27 1.00 26.99
CA ILE A 221 13.33 1.98 25.91
C ILE A 221 13.85 1.33 24.62
N THR A 222 14.89 0.50 24.73
CA THR A 222 15.45 -0.27 23.61
C THR A 222 14.37 -1.13 22.94
N LEU A 223 13.65 -1.95 23.72
CA LEU A 223 12.62 -2.84 23.20
C LEU A 223 11.47 -2.06 22.57
N THR A 224 10.96 -1.04 23.24
CA THR A 224 9.85 -0.22 22.73
C THR A 224 10.22 0.53 21.45
N SER A 225 11.43 1.07 21.37
CA SER A 225 11.91 1.74 20.14
C SER A 225 11.97 0.78 18.96
N SER A 226 12.41 -0.45 19.21
CA SER A 226 12.42 -1.52 18.21
C SER A 226 11.01 -1.87 17.75
N GLU A 227 10.08 -2.10 18.68
CA GLU A 227 8.69 -2.40 18.37
C GLU A 227 8.04 -1.31 17.54
N LEU A 228 8.24 -0.04 17.90
CA LEU A 228 7.75 1.12 17.14
C LEU A 228 8.30 1.13 15.71
N PHE A 229 9.61 0.91 15.56
CA PHE A 229 10.26 0.86 14.25
C PHE A 229 9.68 -0.23 13.35
N PHE A 230 9.57 -1.47 13.85
CA PHE A 230 9.06 -2.59 13.05
C PHE A 230 7.56 -2.50 12.79
N ALA A 231 6.78 -2.01 13.76
CA ALA A 231 5.36 -1.73 13.56
C ALA A 231 5.17 -0.71 12.43
N ARG A 232 6.00 0.35 12.42
CA ARG A 232 5.98 1.37 11.37
C ARG A 232 6.40 0.81 10.01
N ALA A 233 7.49 0.05 9.94
CA ALA A 233 7.95 -0.56 8.69
C ALA A 233 6.91 -1.53 8.11
N LYS A 234 6.26 -2.33 8.98
CA LYS A 234 5.15 -3.21 8.59
C LYS A 234 3.96 -2.41 8.06
N TYR A 235 3.55 -1.36 8.76
CA TYR A 235 2.47 -0.49 8.31
C TYR A 235 2.72 0.07 6.91
N VAL A 236 3.93 0.59 6.66
CA VAL A 236 4.31 1.11 5.33
C VAL A 236 4.21 0.03 4.27
N LYS A 237 4.77 -1.16 4.53
CA LYS A 237 4.71 -2.30 3.61
C LYS A 237 3.25 -2.65 3.28
N ASP A 238 2.44 -2.91 4.30
CA ASP A 238 1.05 -3.35 4.15
C ASP A 238 0.21 -2.28 3.43
N PHE A 239 0.47 -1.00 3.71
CA PHE A 239 -0.20 0.13 3.06
C PHE A 239 0.11 0.23 1.57
N VAL A 240 1.39 0.18 1.17
CA VAL A 240 1.76 0.29 -0.26
C VAL A 240 1.31 -0.95 -1.04
N GLU A 241 1.39 -2.14 -0.44
CA GLU A 241 0.84 -3.36 -1.03
C GLU A 241 -0.68 -3.26 -1.23
N LYS A 242 -1.40 -2.70 -0.26
CA LYS A 242 -2.84 -2.46 -0.41
C LYS A 242 -3.13 -1.44 -1.51
N ILE A 243 -2.42 -0.30 -1.53
CA ILE A 243 -2.64 0.73 -2.55
C ILE A 243 -2.36 0.19 -3.94
N SER A 244 -1.22 -0.45 -4.16
CA SER A 244 -0.89 -1.03 -5.48
C SER A 244 -1.88 -2.12 -5.93
N LYS A 245 -2.51 -2.83 -4.99
CA LYS A 245 -3.56 -3.79 -5.29
C LYS A 245 -4.82 -3.10 -5.78
N ASP A 246 -5.18 -1.98 -5.17
CA ASP A 246 -6.45 -1.28 -5.41
C ASP A 246 -6.34 -0.20 -6.52
N PHE A 247 -5.14 0.36 -6.76
CA PHE A 247 -4.86 1.50 -7.64
C PHE A 247 -3.74 1.22 -8.68
N ASP A 248 -3.72 1.99 -9.76
CA ASP A 248 -2.62 1.99 -10.75
C ASP A 248 -1.65 3.10 -10.39
N LEU A 249 -0.45 2.74 -9.95
CA LEU A 249 0.55 3.69 -9.48
C LEU A 249 1.34 4.25 -10.66
N GLU A 250 1.21 5.55 -10.93
CA GLU A 250 1.90 6.23 -12.03
C GLU A 250 3.15 6.96 -11.54
N LEU A 251 4.29 6.62 -12.16
CA LEU A 251 5.57 7.32 -12.00
C LEU A 251 5.48 8.75 -12.53
#